data_AF-A0A316TRC8-F1
#
_entry.id   AF-A0A316TRC8-F1
#
_cell.length_a   1.000
_cell.length_b   1.000
_cell.length_c   1.000
_cell.angle_alpha   90.00
_cell.angle_beta   90.00
_cell.angle_gamma   90.00
#
_symmetry.space_group_name_H-M   'P 1'
#
loop_
_entity.id
_entity.type
_entity.pdbx_description
1 polymer ?
#
loop_
_entity_poly.entity_id
_entity_poly.type
_entity_poly.pdbx_seq_one_letter_code
_entity_poly.pdbx_strand_id
1 'polypeptide(L)'
;MFLDSDFYYIFGPALLVAIILAMGFRFWEGRKESELEKAISELKINIVLIGFLSIVLWFMLPSTPSLHTFGFPETIHEIQSNEQLLDYPQGQSSAIIRTTQVVQWFIFLFVWGLLTTLYSVMKALGNRREA
;
A
#
# COMPACT_ATOMS: atom_id res chain seq x y z
N MET A 1 14.71 -8.24 12.91
CA MET A 1 13.28 -8.13 12.56
C MET A 1 12.93 -6.66 12.70
N PHE A 2 13.24 -5.90 11.66
CA PHE A 2 13.17 -4.44 11.65
C PHE A 2 11.72 -4.04 11.37
N LEU A 3 10.92 -3.97 12.44
CA LEU A 3 9.74 -3.12 12.43
C LEU A 3 10.30 -1.69 12.47
N ASP A 4 10.46 -1.05 11.33
CA ASP A 4 10.67 0.40 11.29
C ASP A 4 9.44 1.03 11.94
N SER A 5 9.60 1.46 13.19
CA SER A 5 8.54 2.05 14.02
C SER A 5 7.75 3.08 13.23
N ASP A 6 8.48 3.88 12.46
CA ASP A 6 7.98 5.05 11.75
C ASP A 6 7.05 4.65 10.59
N PHE A 7 7.29 3.50 9.95
CA PHE A 7 6.38 2.98 8.94
C PHE A 7 5.04 2.60 9.56
N TYR A 8 5.04 1.83 10.63
CA TYR A 8 3.81 1.38 11.27
C TYR A 8 3.05 2.50 11.98
N TYR A 9 3.74 3.52 12.49
CA TYR A 9 3.10 4.71 13.08
C TYR A 9 2.32 5.54 12.08
N ILE A 10 2.63 5.46 10.77
CA ILE A 10 1.90 6.20 9.73
C ILE A 10 0.91 5.28 9.02
N PHE A 11 1.36 4.11 8.56
CA PHE A 11 0.53 3.19 7.80
C PHE A 11 -0.54 2.51 8.66
N GLY A 12 -0.23 2.19 9.92
CA GLY A 12 -1.18 1.56 10.86
C GLY A 12 -2.42 2.42 11.09
N PRO A 13 -2.28 3.70 11.52
CA PRO A 13 -3.42 4.60 11.66
C PRO A 13 -4.18 4.84 10.35
N ALA A 14 -3.48 4.95 9.21
CA ALA A 14 -4.13 5.09 7.92
C ALA A 14 -5.02 3.87 7.57
N LEU A 15 -4.54 2.66 7.87
CA LEU A 15 -5.28 1.42 7.70
C LEU A 15 -6.49 1.34 8.64
N LEU A 16 -6.36 1.79 9.89
CA LEU A 16 -7.49 1.89 10.81
C LEU A 16 -8.55 2.88 10.32
N VAL A 17 -8.14 4.07 9.85
CA VAL A 17 -9.05 5.07 9.27
C VAL A 17 -9.77 4.49 8.04
N ALA A 18 -9.06 3.80 7.16
CA ALA A 18 -9.65 3.13 6.00
C ALA A 18 -10.71 2.10 6.41
N ILE A 19 -10.43 1.28 7.43
CA ILE A 19 -11.39 0.30 7.97
C ILE A 19 -12.62 0.98 8.59
N ILE A 20 -12.42 2.04 9.38
CA ILE A 20 -13.51 2.80 10.00
C ILE A 20 -14.41 3.42 8.92
N LEU A 21 -13.82 4.02 7.88
CA LEU A 21 -14.58 4.57 6.76
C LEU A 21 -15.34 3.48 6.02
N ALA A 22 -14.71 2.33 5.75
CA ALA A 22 -15.36 1.19 5.12
C ALA A 22 -16.61 0.72 5.90
N MET A 23 -16.47 0.58 7.23
CA MET A 23 -17.57 0.20 8.11
C MET A 23 -18.66 1.27 8.17
N GLY A 24 -18.29 2.56 8.25
CA GLY A 24 -19.22 3.68 8.24
C GLY A 24 -20.04 3.74 6.95
N PHE A 25 -19.39 3.59 5.80
CA PHE A 25 -20.08 3.53 4.49
C PHE A 25 -21.02 2.34 4.39
N ARG A 26 -20.58 1.16 4.84
CA ARG A 26 -21.45 -0.04 4.87
C ARG A 26 -22.67 0.12 5.77
N PHE A 27 -22.51 0.83 6.90
CA PHE A 27 -23.63 1.09 7.81
C PHE A 27 -24.60 2.14 7.23
N TRP A 28 -24.07 3.15 6.53
CA TRP A 28 -24.88 4.23 5.97
C TRP A 28 -25.67 3.81 4.72
N GLU A 29 -25.14 2.91 3.89
CA GLU A 29 -25.81 2.50 2.64
C GLU A 29 -27.12 1.73 2.81
N GLY A 30 -27.49 1.32 4.03
CA GLY A 30 -28.75 0.62 4.27
C GLY A 30 -28.86 -0.74 3.60
N ARG A 31 -30.07 -1.32 3.55
CA ARG A 31 -30.30 -2.61 2.88
C ARG A 31 -30.50 -2.39 1.39
N LYS A 32 -29.61 -2.94 0.58
CA LYS A 32 -29.77 -3.01 -0.88
C LYS A 32 -30.58 -4.25 -1.25
N GLU A 33 -31.59 -4.07 -2.09
CA GLU A 33 -32.49 -5.15 -2.51
C GLU A 33 -31.83 -6.06 -3.56
N SER A 34 -30.88 -5.55 -4.35
CA SER A 34 -30.17 -6.35 -5.35
C SER A 34 -28.74 -6.71 -4.92
N GLU A 35 -28.41 -8.00 -4.97
CA GLU A 35 -27.04 -8.53 -4.76
C GLU A 35 -26.02 -7.88 -5.71
N LEU A 36 -26.44 -7.53 -6.93
CA LEU A 36 -25.59 -6.82 -7.90
C LEU A 36 -25.24 -5.40 -7.42
N GLU A 37 -26.23 -4.68 -6.89
CA GLU A 37 -26.05 -3.31 -6.43
C GLU A 37 -25.19 -3.24 -5.17
N LYS A 38 -25.28 -4.28 -4.34
CA LYS A 38 -24.38 -4.49 -3.21
C LYS A 38 -22.95 -4.74 -3.68
N ALA A 39 -22.73 -5.67 -4.61
CA ALA A 39 -21.41 -5.96 -5.15
C ALA A 39 -20.77 -4.74 -5.86
N ILE A 40 -21.56 -3.97 -6.63
CA ILE A 40 -21.08 -2.75 -7.30
C ILE A 40 -20.65 -1.69 -6.27
N SER A 41 -21.36 -1.56 -5.15
CA SER A 41 -20.93 -0.63 -4.11
C SER A 41 -19.71 -1.11 -3.34
N GLU A 42 -19.62 -2.39 -3.02
CA GLU A 42 -18.42 -2.95 -2.41
C GLU A 42 -17.20 -2.72 -3.32
N LEU A 43 -17.35 -2.86 -4.63
CA LEU A 43 -16.35 -2.49 -5.64
C LEU A 43 -15.98 -0.99 -5.53
N LYS A 44 -16.96 -0.08 -5.48
CA LYS A 44 -16.70 1.37 -5.36
C LYS A 44 -15.93 1.69 -4.08
N ILE A 45 -16.37 1.15 -2.95
CA ILE A 45 -15.74 1.35 -1.64
C ILE A 45 -14.32 0.78 -1.66
N ASN A 46 -14.12 -0.44 -2.14
CA ASN A 46 -12.79 -1.05 -2.24
C ASN A 46 -11.85 -0.23 -3.12
N ILE A 47 -12.28 0.26 -4.28
CA ILE A 47 -11.46 1.12 -5.15
C ILE A 47 -11.03 2.39 -4.41
N VAL A 48 -11.97 3.05 -3.72
CA VAL A 48 -11.67 4.28 -2.97
C VAL A 48 -10.67 4.00 -1.84
N LEU A 49 -10.85 2.90 -1.10
CA LEU A 49 -9.96 2.53 0.00
C LEU A 49 -8.57 2.13 -0.49
N ILE A 50 -8.48 1.33 -1.55
CA ILE A 50 -7.21 0.96 -2.18
C ILE A 50 -6.52 2.24 -2.67
N GLY A 51 -7.23 3.12 -3.37
CA GLY A 51 -6.68 4.39 -3.84
C GLY A 51 -6.15 5.26 -2.71
N PHE A 52 -6.91 5.41 -1.63
CA PHE A 52 -6.47 6.13 -0.43
C PHE A 52 -5.18 5.54 0.16
N LEU A 53 -5.15 4.21 0.38
CA LEU A 53 -3.97 3.55 0.93
C LEU A 53 -2.77 3.58 -0.02
N SER A 54 -3.00 3.52 -1.33
CA SER A 54 -1.95 3.68 -2.35
C SER A 54 -1.34 5.08 -2.32
N ILE A 55 -2.14 6.12 -2.13
CA ILE A 55 -1.65 7.50 -1.96
C ILE A 55 -0.80 7.61 -0.69
N VAL A 56 -1.27 7.04 0.43
CA VAL A 56 -0.49 7.01 1.68
C VAL A 56 0.85 6.30 1.47
N LEU A 57 0.83 5.11 0.86
CA LEU A 57 2.05 4.36 0.56
C LEU A 57 3.00 5.11 -0.38
N TRP A 58 2.47 5.85 -1.36
CA TRP A 58 3.27 6.71 -2.23
C TRP A 58 4.05 7.75 -1.43
N PHE A 59 3.40 8.44 -0.49
CA PHE A 59 4.07 9.43 0.37
C PHE A 59 5.10 8.81 1.33
N MET A 60 5.07 7.50 1.53
CA MET A 60 6.01 6.76 2.37
C MET A 60 7.23 6.26 1.61
N LEU A 61 7.24 6.38 0.27
CA LEU A 61 8.44 6.08 -0.51
C LEU A 61 9.56 7.07 -0.15
N PRO A 62 10.79 6.58 0.08
CA PRO A 62 11.92 7.46 0.27
C PRO A 62 12.12 8.30 -1.01
N SER A 63 12.22 9.63 -0.85
CA SER A 63 12.41 10.59 -1.93
C SER A 63 13.81 10.54 -2.56
N THR A 64 14.74 9.80 -1.96
CA THR A 64 16.03 9.47 -2.55
C THR A 64 15.87 8.37 -3.60
N PRO A 65 16.36 8.55 -4.83
CA PRO A 65 16.27 7.54 -5.87
C PRO A 65 17.20 6.37 -5.54
N SER A 66 16.68 5.36 -4.83
CA SER A 66 17.44 4.16 -4.42
C SER A 66 17.93 3.32 -5.60
N LEU A 67 17.49 3.62 -6.83
CA LEU A 67 17.82 2.89 -8.06
C LEU A 67 18.73 3.66 -9.02
N HIS A 68 18.90 4.97 -8.87
CA HIS A 68 19.62 5.79 -9.86
C HIS A 68 21.13 5.88 -9.61
N THR A 69 21.57 5.42 -8.45
CA THR A 69 22.97 5.32 -8.07
C THR A 69 23.19 4.01 -7.33
N PHE A 70 23.44 2.93 -8.08
CA PHE A 70 24.56 2.04 -7.75
C PHE A 70 25.87 2.84 -7.89
N GLY A 71 25.93 4.01 -7.23
CA GLY A 71 26.99 4.99 -7.30
C GLY A 71 28.09 4.48 -6.41
N PHE A 72 28.85 3.53 -6.96
CA PHE A 72 30.24 3.44 -6.56
C PHE A 72 30.86 4.82 -6.79
N PRO A 73 31.61 5.38 -5.83
CA PRO A 73 32.30 6.64 -6.05
C PRO A 73 33.19 6.48 -7.28
N GLU A 74 32.96 7.28 -8.34
CA GLU A 74 33.78 7.21 -9.55
C GLU A 74 35.21 7.73 -9.28
N THR A 75 35.43 8.44 -8.17
CA THR A 75 36.74 8.97 -7.81
C THR A 75 37.05 8.87 -6.30
N ILE A 76 38.31 8.56 -5.99
CA ILE A 76 38.88 8.36 -4.64
C ILE A 76 38.90 9.68 -3.83
N HIS A 77 38.61 10.82 -4.48
CA HIS A 77 38.63 12.15 -3.88
C HIS A 77 37.36 12.54 -3.11
N GLU A 78 36.26 11.80 -3.24
CA GLU A 78 35.01 12.05 -2.48
C GLU A 78 35.01 11.40 -1.09
N ILE A 79 35.98 10.52 -0.80
CA ILE A 79 36.12 9.88 0.51
C ILE A 79 37.04 10.76 1.36
N GLN A 80 36.49 11.83 1.95
CA GLN A 80 37.24 12.70 2.86
C GLN A 80 37.31 12.18 4.30
N SER A 81 36.53 11.14 4.67
CA SER A 81 36.68 10.47 5.96
C SER A 81 36.20 9.01 5.93
N ASN A 82 36.82 8.15 6.75
CA ASN A 82 36.42 6.75 6.95
C ASN A 82 34.98 6.60 7.49
N GLU A 83 34.41 7.68 8.01
CA GLU A 83 33.09 7.72 8.63
C GLU A 83 31.98 7.77 7.57
N GLN A 84 32.23 8.50 6.46
CA GLN A 84 31.32 8.56 5.31
C GLN A 84 31.26 7.23 4.54
N LEU A 85 32.33 6.44 4.56
CA LEU A 85 32.36 5.09 3.96
C LEU A 85 31.42 4.09 4.65
N LEU A 86 31.14 4.27 5.95
CA LEU A 86 30.25 3.40 6.72
C LEU A 86 28.79 3.85 6.67
N ASP A 87 28.54 5.16 6.57
CA ASP A 87 27.19 5.72 6.55
C ASP A 87 26.47 5.53 5.20
N TYR A 88 27.21 5.59 4.09
CA TYR A 88 26.68 5.36 2.74
C TYR A 88 25.94 4.03 2.55
N PRO A 89 26.54 2.87 2.89
CA PRO A 89 25.87 1.58 2.73
C PRO A 89 24.71 1.39 3.72
N GLN A 90 24.74 2.03 4.89
CA GLN A 90 23.65 1.94 5.88
C GLN A 90 22.42 2.74 5.45
N GLY A 91 22.61 3.98 4.99
CA GLY A 91 21.52 4.82 4.46
C GLY A 91 20.84 4.21 3.23
N GLN A 92 21.61 3.63 2.32
CA GLN A 92 21.07 2.92 1.15
C GLN A 92 20.30 1.66 1.54
N SER A 93 20.83 0.86 2.46
CA SER A 93 20.16 -0.34 2.94
C SER A 93 18.80 -0.01 3.55
N SER A 94 18.72 1.05 4.36
CA SER A 94 17.45 1.52 4.93
C SER A 94 16.44 1.99 3.87
N ALA A 95 16.89 2.76 2.87
CA ALA A 95 16.02 3.20 1.77
C ALA A 95 15.48 2.03 0.93
N ILE A 96 16.31 1.04 0.64
CA ILE A 96 15.89 -0.18 -0.10
C ILE A 96 14.89 -1.00 0.72
N ILE A 97 15.13 -1.18 2.03
CA ILE A 97 14.20 -1.88 2.91
C ILE A 97 12.85 -1.15 2.94
N ARG A 98 12.85 0.18 3.05
CA ARG A 98 11.62 1.00 3.06
C ARG A 98 10.85 0.89 1.75
N THR A 99 11.52 1.02 0.60
CA THR A 99 10.90 0.84 -0.72
C THR A 99 10.32 -0.56 -0.86
N THR A 100 11.05 -1.59 -0.42
CA THR A 100 10.57 -2.99 -0.47
C THR A 100 9.33 -3.19 0.38
N GLN A 101 9.29 -2.63 1.60
CA GLN A 101 8.12 -2.70 2.48
C GLN A 101 6.91 -1.99 1.85
N VAL A 102 7.09 -0.78 1.31
CA VAL A 102 6.02 -0.02 0.65
C VAL A 102 5.47 -0.80 -0.56
N VAL A 103 6.34 -1.33 -1.41
CA VAL A 103 5.95 -2.10 -2.60
C VAL A 103 5.23 -3.39 -2.20
N GLN A 104 5.72 -4.10 -1.18
CA GLN A 104 5.07 -5.32 -0.69
C GLN A 104 3.64 -5.04 -0.20
N TRP A 105 3.45 -3.98 0.58
CA TRP A 105 2.11 -3.57 1.04
C TRP A 105 1.23 -3.10 -0.11
N PHE A 106 1.79 -2.36 -1.07
CA PHE A 106 1.06 -1.93 -2.26
C PHE A 106 0.55 -3.14 -3.06
N ILE A 107 1.43 -4.08 -3.38
CA ILE A 107 1.07 -5.31 -4.12
C ILE A 107 0.02 -6.10 -3.35
N PHE A 108 0.22 -6.28 -2.04
CA PHE A 108 -0.73 -7.00 -1.20
C PHE A 108 -2.12 -6.36 -1.25
N LEU A 109 -2.22 -5.06 -0.97
CA LEU A 109 -3.50 -4.33 -1.00
C LEU A 109 -4.16 -4.38 -2.37
N PHE A 110 -3.38 -4.21 -3.43
CA PHE A 110 -3.88 -4.21 -4.79
C PHE A 110 -4.41 -5.59 -5.20
N VAL A 111 -3.61 -6.65 -5.03
CA VAL A 111 -3.99 -8.02 -5.40
C VAL A 111 -5.15 -8.51 -4.53
N TRP A 112 -5.05 -8.33 -3.21
CA TRP A 112 -6.10 -8.74 -2.28
C TRP A 112 -7.41 -7.97 -2.51
N GLY A 113 -7.32 -6.65 -2.65
CA GLY A 113 -8.46 -5.79 -2.91
C GLY A 113 -9.14 -6.10 -4.24
N LEU A 114 -8.37 -6.40 -5.28
CA LEU A 114 -8.89 -6.81 -6.58
C LEU A 114 -9.55 -8.19 -6.52
N LEU A 115 -8.91 -9.19 -5.89
CA LEU A 115 -9.46 -10.54 -5.74
C LEU A 115 -10.78 -10.55 -4.97
N THR A 116 -10.83 -9.87 -3.82
CA THR A 116 -12.04 -9.80 -2.98
C THR A 116 -13.19 -9.14 -3.74
N THR A 117 -12.88 -8.11 -4.52
CA THR A 117 -13.87 -7.40 -5.33
C THR A 117 -14.38 -8.25 -6.49
N LEU A 118 -13.48 -8.90 -7.24
CA LEU A 118 -13.86 -9.82 -8.31
C LEU A 118 -14.72 -10.98 -7.77
N TYR A 119 -14.36 -11.53 -6.62
CA TYR A 119 -15.14 -12.56 -5.96
C TYR A 119 -16.56 -12.09 -5.63
N SER A 120 -16.72 -10.88 -5.05
CA SER A 120 -18.04 -10.32 -4.73
C SER A 120 -18.90 -10.14 -5.99
N VAL A 121 -18.32 -9.61 -7.08
CA VAL A 121 -19.00 -9.44 -8.36
C VAL A 121 -19.37 -10.77 -9.00
N MET A 122 -18.45 -11.73 -9.06
CA MET A 122 -18.71 -13.06 -9.62
C MET A 122 -19.81 -13.79 -8.86
N LYS A 123 -19.82 -13.69 -7.53
CA LYS A 123 -20.87 -14.26 -6.68
C LYS A 123 -22.23 -13.63 -6.98
N ALA A 124 -22.29 -12.30 -7.12
CA ALA A 124 -23.53 -11.61 -7.45
C ALA A 124 -24.06 -11.98 -8.85
N LEU A 125 -23.18 -12.17 -9.83
CA LEU A 125 -23.54 -12.62 -11.17
C LEU A 125 -23.99 -14.09 -11.21
N GLY A 126 -23.35 -14.97 -10.42
CA GLY A 126 -23.75 -16.36 -10.27
C GLY A 126 -25.18 -16.47 -9.71
N ASN A 127 -25.46 -15.78 -8.62
CA ASN A 127 -26.80 -15.76 -8.02
C ASN A 127 -27.89 -15.23 -8.96
N ARG A 128 -27.56 -14.27 -9.84
CA ARG A 128 -28.48 -13.76 -10.88
C ARG A 128 -28.76 -14.75 -12.01
N ARG A 129 -27.88 -15.71 -12.25
CA ARG A 129 -28.02 -16.73 -13.30
C ARG A 129 -28.87 -17.92 -12.84
N GLU A 130 -28.95 -18.14 -11.53
CA GLU A 130 -29.71 -19.22 -10.90
C GLU A 130 -31.11 -18.81 -10.44
N ALA A 131 -31.42 -17.50 -10.45
CA ALA A 131 -32.73 -16.91 -10.13
C ALA A 131 -33.54 -16.59 -11.40
#